data_AF-A0AB38D3P9-F1
#
_entry.id   AF-A0AB38D3P9-F1
#
_cell.length_a   1.000
_cell.length_b   1.000
_cell.length_c   1.000
_cell.angle_alpha   90.00
_cell.angle_beta   90.00
_cell.angle_gamma   90.00
#
_symmetry.space_group_name_H-M   'P 1'
#
loop_
_entity.id
_entity.type
_entity.pdbx_description
1 polymer ?
#
loop_
_entity_poly.entity_id
_entity_poly.type
_entity_poly.pdbx_seq_one_letter_code
_entity_poly.pdbx_strand_id
1 'polypeptide(L)' 'MKLTIHAVISILTTGVILSMATPFVANAAAPMQMDPPYGSCKEAHADGAYNIKKGDPGYRPKLDRDNDGVACEG' A
#
# COMPACT_ATOMS: atom_id res chain seq x y z
N MET A 1 41.83 40.39 -4.19
CA MET A 1 40.66 39.70 -4.80
C MET A 1 40.10 38.62 -3.85
N LYS A 2 39.69 38.99 -2.62
CA LYS A 2 39.20 38.02 -1.62
C LYS A 2 38.10 38.59 -0.71
N LEU A 3 37.59 39.79 -1.06
CA LEU A 3 36.65 40.56 -0.25
C LEU A 3 35.24 40.67 -0.84
N THR A 4 34.92 39.91 -1.90
CA THR A 4 33.58 39.85 -2.51
C THR A 4 32.81 38.57 -2.17
N ILE A 5 33.41 37.62 -1.44
CA ILE A 5 32.79 36.32 -1.16
C ILE A 5 31.87 36.35 0.08
N HIS A 6 32.05 37.30 0.99
CA HIS A 6 31.24 37.38 2.23
C HIS A 6 29.92 38.13 2.08
N ALA A 7 29.68 38.84 0.96
CA ALA A 7 28.46 39.61 0.75
C ALA A 7 27.29 38.81 0.17
N VAL A 8 27.55 37.63 -0.42
CA VAL A 8 26.48 36.76 -0.98
C VAL A 8 25.83 35.85 0.06
N ILE A 9 26.50 35.63 1.21
CA ILE A 9 26.03 34.70 2.24
C ILE A 9 24.94 35.34 3.12
N SER A 10 24.84 36.67 3.16
CA SER A 10 23.96 37.37 4.10
C SER A 10 22.55 37.71 3.57
N ILE A 11 22.18 37.26 2.36
CA ILE A 11 20.91 37.66 1.70
C ILE A 11 19.79 36.60 1.84
N LEU A 12 20.04 35.44 2.44
CA LEU A 12 19.06 34.34 2.52
C LEU A 12 18.22 34.27 3.81
N THR A 13 18.18 35.31 4.64
CA THR A 13 17.35 35.31 5.87
C THR A 13 15.95 35.92 5.72
N THR A 14 15.51 36.30 4.51
CA THR A 14 14.15 36.80 4.28
C THR A 14 13.43 36.09 3.14
N GLY A 15 12.62 35.08 3.49
CA GLY A 15 11.34 34.83 2.85
C GLY A 15 11.26 33.68 1.86
N VAL A 16 10.86 32.48 2.33
CA VAL A 16 9.91 31.59 1.62
C VAL A 16 9.13 30.80 2.68
N ILE A 17 7.84 31.12 2.84
CA ILE A 17 6.85 30.21 3.39
C ILE A 17 6.62 29.15 2.31
N LEU A 18 6.84 27.87 2.62
CA LEU A 18 6.26 26.79 1.84
C LEU A 18 5.68 25.76 2.80
N SER A 19 4.36 25.69 2.83
CA SER A 19 3.59 24.65 3.46
C SER A 19 3.90 23.32 2.78
N MET A 20 4.51 22.39 3.51
CA MET A 20 4.67 21.01 3.06
C MET A 20 3.36 20.27 3.33
N ALA A 21 2.36 20.43 2.45
CA ALA A 21 1.26 19.49 2.39
C ALA A 21 1.84 18.15 1.91
N THR A 22 2.08 17.23 2.85
CA THR A 22 2.51 15.87 2.50
C THR A 22 1.40 15.21 1.69
N PRO A 23 1.67 14.71 0.47
CA PRO A 23 0.67 13.96 -0.29
C PRO A 23 0.33 12.66 0.43
N PHE A 24 -0.96 12.38 0.53
CA PHE A 24 -1.52 11.10 0.96
C PHE A 24 -1.14 10.04 -0.09
N VAL A 25 -0.10 9.25 0.17
CA VAL A 25 0.22 8.06 -0.64
C VAL A 25 -0.40 6.85 0.05
N ALA A 26 -1.67 6.58 -0.28
CA ALA A 26 -2.25 5.27 -0.06
C ALA A 26 -1.74 4.31 -1.15
N ASN A 27 -0.49 3.87 -1.03
CA ASN A 27 0.01 2.75 -1.81
C ASN A 27 -0.51 1.45 -1.19
N ALA A 28 -1.73 1.05 -1.54
CA ALA A 28 -2.21 -0.32 -1.34
C ALA A 28 -2.26 -1.02 -2.71
N ALA A 29 -1.10 -1.19 -3.34
CA ALA A 29 -0.95 -2.30 -4.27
C ALA A 29 -0.87 -3.56 -3.40
N ALA A 30 -2.00 -4.26 -3.26
CA ALA A 30 -2.04 -5.53 -2.56
C ALA A 30 -1.05 -6.51 -3.22
N PRO A 31 -0.40 -7.39 -2.44
CA PRO A 31 0.50 -8.37 -3.01
C PRO A 31 -0.28 -9.22 -4.01
N MET A 32 0.14 -9.21 -5.28
CA MET A 32 -0.21 -10.27 -6.23
C MET A 32 0.58 -11.52 -5.86
N GLN A 33 0.35 -12.02 -4.64
CA GLN A 33 0.86 -13.31 -4.23
C GLN A 33 -0.02 -14.32 -4.97
N MET A 34 0.54 -14.90 -6.04
CA MET A 34 0.01 -16.13 -6.61
C MET A 34 0.23 -17.24 -5.56
N ASP A 35 -0.52 -17.17 -4.46
CA ASP A 35 -0.59 -18.26 -3.50
C ASP A 35 -1.22 -19.47 -4.21
N PRO A 36 -0.80 -20.69 -3.87
CA PRO A 36 -1.43 -21.89 -4.37
C PRO A 36 -2.95 -21.81 -4.16
N PRO A 37 -3.77 -22.29 -5.11
CA PRO A 37 -5.21 -22.25 -4.92
C PRO A 37 -5.60 -23.13 -3.72
N TYR A 38 -5.88 -22.49 -2.58
CA TYR A 38 -6.16 -23.16 -1.31
C TYR A 38 -7.16 -24.30 -1.48
N GLY A 39 -6.85 -25.46 -0.88
CA GLY A 39 -7.74 -26.61 -0.87
C GLY A 39 -9.03 -26.33 -0.10
N SER A 40 -8.95 -25.51 0.95
CA SER A 40 -10.04 -25.15 1.84
C SER A 40 -9.76 -23.82 2.55
N CYS A 41 -10.78 -23.18 3.12
CA CYS A 41 -10.57 -21.96 3.91
C CYS A 41 -9.73 -22.19 5.16
N LYS A 42 -9.71 -23.42 5.70
CA LYS A 42 -8.81 -23.78 6.80
C LYS A 42 -7.34 -23.65 6.42
N GLU A 43 -7.00 -23.96 5.17
CA GLU A 43 -5.65 -23.81 4.62
C GLU A 43 -5.33 -22.33 4.42
N ALA A 44 -6.26 -21.57 3.83
CA ALA A 44 -6.14 -20.13 3.68
C ALA A 44 -5.90 -19.42 5.03
N HIS A 45 -6.71 -19.75 6.04
CA HIS A 45 -6.59 -19.19 7.39
C HIS A 45 -5.28 -19.58 8.09
N ALA A 46 -4.75 -20.78 7.83
CA ALA A 46 -3.45 -21.20 8.36
C ALA A 46 -2.31 -20.34 7.81
N ASP A 47 -2.44 -19.88 6.57
CA ASP A 47 -1.49 -18.99 5.89
C ASP A 47 -1.80 -17.50 6.12
N GLY A 48 -2.84 -17.20 6.92
CA GLY A 48 -3.26 -15.83 7.23
C GLY A 48 -4.04 -15.13 6.12
N ALA A 49 -4.50 -15.88 5.10
CA ALA A 49 -5.37 -15.37 4.06
C ALA A 49 -6.84 -15.40 4.50
N TYR A 50 -7.45 -14.22 4.54
CA TYR A 50 -8.86 -14.00 4.91
C TYR A 50 -9.50 -13.03 3.93
N ASN A 51 -10.83 -13.05 3.81
CA ASN A 51 -11.61 -12.08 3.02
C ASN A 51 -11.12 -11.97 1.56
N ILE A 52 -10.94 -13.12 0.91
CA ILE A 52 -10.38 -13.23 -0.43
C ILE A 52 -11.45 -12.83 -1.45
N LYS A 53 -11.28 -11.72 -2.17
CA LYS A 53 -12.34 -11.17 -3.02
C LYS A 53 -12.32 -11.79 -4.40
N LYS A 54 -13.49 -11.80 -5.05
CA LYS A 54 -13.61 -12.21 -6.45
C LYS A 54 -12.65 -11.40 -7.33
N GLY A 55 -11.74 -12.10 -8.00
CA GLY A 55 -10.67 -11.50 -8.81
C GLY A 55 -9.28 -11.59 -8.17
N ASP A 56 -9.20 -11.84 -6.86
CA ASP A 56 -7.93 -12.17 -6.22
C ASP A 56 -7.42 -13.54 -6.68
N PRO A 57 -6.09 -13.73 -6.78
CA PRO A 57 -5.49 -15.00 -7.21
C PRO A 57 -5.87 -16.17 -6.29
N GLY A 58 -6.16 -15.91 -5.02
CA GLY A 58 -6.64 -16.93 -4.07
C GLY A 58 -8.13 -17.24 -4.17
N TYR A 59 -8.92 -16.46 -4.93
CA TYR A 59 -10.37 -16.63 -4.96
C TYR A 59 -10.76 -17.91 -5.71
N ARG A 60 -11.64 -18.69 -5.09
CA ARG A 60 -12.25 -19.85 -5.74
C ARG A 60 -13.74 -19.88 -5.39
N PRO A 61 -14.64 -20.11 -6.37
CA PRO A 61 -16.07 -20.22 -6.10
C PRO A 61 -16.41 -21.30 -5.06
N LYS A 62 -15.60 -22.36 -4.95
CA LYS A 62 -15.82 -23.42 -3.95
C LYS A 62 -15.56 -22.98 -2.50
N LEU A 63 -14.82 -21.88 -2.31
CA LEU A 63 -14.41 -21.35 -1.01
C LEU A 63 -15.37 -20.24 -0.52
N ASP A 64 -16.16 -19.68 -1.43
CA ASP A 64 -17.20 -18.69 -1.22
C ASP A 64 -18.55 -19.44 -1.11
N ARG A 65 -18.91 -19.82 0.12
CA ARG A 65 -20.01 -20.78 0.33
C ARG A 65 -21.38 -20.15 0.09
N ASP A 66 -21.51 -18.87 0.38
CA ASP A 66 -22.70 -18.05 0.26
C ASP A 66 -22.75 -17.25 -1.05
N ASN A 67 -21.66 -17.23 -1.82
CA ASN A 67 -21.55 -16.66 -3.16
C ASN A 67 -21.71 -15.14 -3.20
N ASP A 68 -21.29 -14.46 -2.14
CA ASP A 68 -21.36 -13.00 -2.02
C ASP A 68 -20.18 -12.31 -2.76
N GLY A 69 -19.18 -13.09 -3.18
CA GLY A 69 -17.97 -12.61 -3.83
C GLY A 69 -16.77 -12.47 -2.91
N VAL A 70 -16.86 -12.94 -1.66
CA VAL A 70 -15.77 -12.96 -0.68
C VAL A 70 -15.59 -14.38 -0.15
N ALA A 71 -14.48 -15.02 -0.49
CA ALA A 71 -14.12 -16.34 0.00
C ALA A 71 -13.37 -16.28 1.34
N CYS A 72 -13.54 -17.32 2.15
CA CYS A 72 -12.80 -17.51 3.40
C CYS A 72 -12.84 -16.32 4.35
N GLU A 73 -14.04 -15.77 4.50
CA GLU A 73 -14.37 -14.83 5.56
C GLU A 73 -14.02 -15.44 6.94
N GLY A 74 -13.66 -14.57 7.88
CA GLY A 74 -13.18 -14.94 9.22
C GLY A 74 -14.29 -15.31 10.17
#